data_AF-A0A822C3N4-F1
#
_entry.id   AF-A0A822C3N4-F1
#
_cell.length_a   1.000
_cell.length_b   1.000
_cell.length_c   1.000
_cell.angle_alpha   90.00
_cell.angle_beta   90.00
_cell.angle_gamma   90.00
#
_symmetry.space_group_name_H-M   'P 1'
#
loop_
_entity.id
_entity.type
_entity.pdbx_description
1 polymer ?
#
loop_
_entity_poly.entity_id
_entity_poly.type
_entity_poly.pdbx_seq_one_letter_code
_entity_poly.pdbx_strand_id
1 'polypeptide(L)'
;RIMQWKNGDTTNGQVVAGGKGEGNGLHQLNLPTDVLIDKETDSLIICDWGNRRVVRWSRRSGTTQGEILIGNIKCYGVAMDEQRYLYVSDYVKHEVRRYQLGEKNGTLVAGGNGQGDGLNQL
;
A
#
# COMPACT_ATOMS: atom_id res chain seq x y z
N ARG A 1 -11.18 -4.82 -3.01
CA ARG A 1 -11.37 -3.65 -3.91
C ARG A 1 -11.36 -2.39 -3.06
N ILE A 2 -11.03 -1.23 -3.63
CA ILE A 2 -11.10 0.07 -2.95
C ILE A 2 -12.24 0.89 -3.58
N MET A 3 -13.08 1.50 -2.73
CA MET A 3 -14.24 2.30 -3.13
C MET A 3 -14.02 3.76 -2.74
N GLN A 4 -14.41 4.69 -3.61
CA GLN A 4 -14.51 6.11 -3.31
C GLN A 4 -15.97 6.53 -3.27
N TRP A 5 -16.31 7.33 -2.26
CA TRP A 5 -17.65 7.90 -2.06
C TRP A 5 -17.53 9.41 -1.96
N LYS A 6 -18.54 10.12 -2.47
CA LYS A 6 -18.70 11.54 -2.16
C LYS A 6 -19.16 11.66 -0.70
N ASN A 7 -18.77 12.74 -0.03
CA ASN A 7 -19.20 12.96 1.34
C ASN A 7 -20.74 13.03 1.41
N GLY A 8 -21.34 12.22 2.28
CA GLY A 8 -22.79 12.08 2.41
C GLY A 8 -23.47 11.17 1.37
N ASP A 9 -22.75 10.64 0.38
CA ASP A 9 -23.29 9.67 -0.58
C ASP A 9 -23.09 8.25 -0.06
N THR A 10 -24.20 7.51 0.11
CA THR A 10 -24.21 6.14 0.61
C THR A 10 -24.59 5.12 -0.46
N THR A 11 -24.90 5.55 -1.70
CA THR A 11 -25.42 4.67 -2.75
C THR A 11 -24.64 4.69 -4.07
N ASN A 12 -23.96 5.79 -4.42
CA ASN A 12 -23.22 5.92 -5.69
C ASN A 12 -21.68 5.90 -5.54
N GLY A 13 -21.17 4.77 -5.06
CA GLY A 13 -19.73 4.57 -4.86
C GLY A 13 -19.05 4.12 -6.16
N GLN A 14 -17.80 4.56 -6.34
CA GLN A 14 -17.01 4.20 -7.51
C GLN A 14 -15.85 3.29 -7.11
N VAL A 15 -15.62 2.23 -7.89
CA VAL A 15 -14.42 1.40 -7.73
C VAL A 15 -13.24 2.19 -8.28
N VAL A 16 -12.26 2.46 -7.41
CA VAL A 16 -11.05 3.23 -7.77
C VAL A 16 -9.79 2.38 -7.82
N ALA A 17 -9.84 1.15 -7.30
CA ALA A 17 -8.79 0.14 -7.47
C ALA A 17 -9.34 -1.29 -7.30
N GLY A 18 -8.81 -2.22 -8.10
CA GLY A 18 -9.25 -3.61 -8.15
C GLY A 18 -10.66 -3.76 -8.73
N GLY A 19 -11.50 -4.57 -8.08
CA GLY A 19 -12.90 -4.77 -8.48
C GLY A 19 -13.12 -5.90 -9.50
N LYS A 20 -12.09 -6.71 -9.78
CA LYS A 20 -12.12 -7.86 -10.68
C LYS A 20 -11.95 -9.19 -9.94
N GLY A 21 -12.54 -9.27 -8.74
CA GLY A 21 -12.35 -10.39 -7.82
C GLY A 21 -11.03 -10.33 -7.06
N GLU A 22 -10.88 -11.24 -6.09
CA GLU A 22 -9.62 -11.49 -5.41
C GLU A 22 -8.64 -12.17 -6.36
N GLY A 23 -7.38 -11.74 -6.35
CA GLY A 23 -6.33 -12.38 -7.14
C GLY A 23 -5.06 -11.53 -7.20
N ASN A 24 -4.06 -12.03 -7.92
CA ASN A 24 -2.73 -11.44 -8.01
C ASN A 24 -2.46 -10.67 -9.31
N GLY A 25 -3.42 -10.63 -10.24
CA GLY A 25 -3.33 -9.80 -11.44
C GLY A 25 -3.15 -8.32 -11.08
N LEU A 26 -2.58 -7.52 -12.00
CA LEU A 26 -2.39 -6.08 -11.77
C LEU A 26 -3.73 -5.32 -11.68
N HIS A 27 -4.80 -5.90 -12.24
CA HIS A 27 -6.17 -5.39 -12.14
C HIS A 27 -6.93 -5.94 -10.91
N GLN A 28 -6.27 -6.69 -10.02
CA GLN A 28 -6.84 -7.33 -8.84
C GLN A 28 -6.09 -6.92 -7.57
N LEU A 29 -6.76 -7.10 -6.44
CA LEU A 29 -6.20 -6.95 -5.10
C LEU A 29 -6.58 -8.20 -4.28
N ASN A 30 -5.77 -8.54 -3.30
CA ASN A 30 -6.01 -9.63 -2.37
C ASN A 30 -5.74 -9.15 -0.93
N LEU A 31 -6.81 -9.09 -0.13
CA LEU A 31 -6.78 -8.64 1.27
C LEU A 31 -6.01 -7.32 1.46
N PRO A 32 -6.38 -6.21 0.78
CA PRO A 32 -5.71 -4.94 1.00
C PRO A 32 -5.96 -4.43 2.43
N THR A 33 -4.92 -4.01 3.14
CA THR A 33 -4.99 -3.65 4.57
C THR A 33 -4.96 -2.15 4.82
N ASP A 34 -4.32 -1.39 3.94
CA ASP A 34 -4.15 0.05 4.08
C ASP A 34 -4.02 0.74 2.73
N VAL A 35 -4.33 2.05 2.70
CA VAL A 35 -4.25 2.90 1.51
C VAL A 35 -3.97 4.34 1.88
N LEU A 36 -3.05 4.97 1.16
CA LEU A 36 -2.84 6.42 1.19
C LEU A 36 -3.04 7.07 -0.18
N ILE A 37 -3.23 8.39 -0.18
CA ILE A 37 -3.34 9.20 -1.40
C ILE A 37 -2.02 9.92 -1.63
N ASP A 38 -1.36 9.63 -2.74
CA ASP A 38 -0.28 10.46 -3.28
C ASP A 38 -0.91 11.59 -4.11
N LYS A 39 -0.96 12.79 -3.52
CA LYS A 39 -1.55 13.98 -4.16
C LYS A 39 -0.72 14.48 -5.35
N GLU A 40 0.59 14.26 -5.33
CA GLU A 40 1.49 14.73 -6.38
C GLU A 40 1.29 13.97 -7.69
N THR A 41 1.08 12.65 -7.60
CA THR A 41 0.83 11.82 -8.80
C THR A 41 -0.65 11.56 -9.06
N ASP A 42 -1.53 12.03 -8.18
CA ASP A 42 -2.96 11.70 -8.15
C ASP A 42 -3.19 10.19 -8.17
N SER A 43 -2.60 9.50 -7.19
CA SER A 43 -2.62 8.02 -7.12
C SER A 43 -2.95 7.52 -5.73
N LEU A 44 -3.46 6.30 -5.66
CA LEU A 44 -3.53 5.51 -4.43
C LEU A 44 -2.24 4.71 -4.28
N ILE A 45 -1.71 4.60 -3.07
CA ILE A 45 -0.67 3.63 -2.72
C ILE A 45 -1.30 2.66 -1.73
N ILE A 46 -1.35 1.38 -2.10
CA ILE A 46 -2.18 0.38 -1.45
C ILE A 46 -1.29 -0.75 -0.97
N CYS A 47 -1.45 -1.13 0.29
CA CYS A 47 -0.88 -2.35 0.84
C CYS A 47 -1.76 -3.53 0.47
N ASP A 48 -1.28 -4.34 -0.47
CA ASP A 48 -1.95 -5.51 -1.02
C ASP A 48 -1.39 -6.77 -0.31
N TRP A 49 -1.72 -6.89 0.97
CA TRP A 49 -1.11 -7.83 1.92
C TRP A 49 -1.16 -9.29 1.47
N GLY A 50 -2.28 -9.72 0.90
CA GLY A 50 -2.46 -11.09 0.39
C GLY A 50 -1.48 -11.41 -0.73
N ASN A 51 -1.21 -10.43 -1.60
CA ASN A 51 -0.28 -10.54 -2.72
C ASN A 51 1.18 -10.18 -2.37
N ARG A 52 1.46 -9.82 -1.11
CA ARG A 52 2.80 -9.46 -0.61
C ARG A 52 3.46 -8.32 -1.40
N ARG A 53 2.70 -7.26 -1.67
CA ARG A 53 3.16 -6.11 -2.45
C ARG A 53 2.52 -4.81 -1.98
N VAL A 54 3.20 -3.71 -2.29
CA VAL A 54 2.61 -2.37 -2.30
C VAL A 54 2.42 -1.96 -3.76
N VAL A 55 1.20 -1.53 -4.11
CA VAL A 55 0.86 -1.12 -5.48
C VAL A 55 0.47 0.34 -5.53
N ARG A 56 0.86 1.02 -6.62
CA ARG A 56 0.34 2.32 -7.01
C ARG A 56 -0.82 2.14 -7.96
N TRP A 57 -1.90 2.88 -7.75
CA TRP A 57 -3.06 2.91 -8.65
C TRP A 57 -3.38 4.35 -9.02
N SER A 58 -3.17 4.73 -10.27
CA SER A 58 -3.53 6.07 -10.76
C SER A 58 -5.04 6.28 -10.68
N ARG A 59 -5.47 7.43 -10.17
CA ARG A 59 -6.91 7.80 -10.12
C ARG A 59 -7.39 8.50 -11.41
N ARG A 60 -6.46 8.71 -12.35
CA ARG A 60 -6.78 9.29 -13.67
C ARG A 60 -7.67 8.35 -14.47
N SER A 61 -8.55 8.93 -15.28
CA SER A 61 -9.49 8.19 -16.13
C SER A 61 -8.76 7.18 -17.03
N GLY A 62 -9.37 6.01 -17.23
CA GLY A 62 -8.82 4.94 -18.07
C GLY A 62 -7.81 4.02 -17.37
N THR A 63 -7.42 4.28 -16.12
CA THR A 63 -6.55 3.37 -15.36
C THR A 63 -7.32 2.10 -14.98
N THR A 64 -6.88 0.93 -15.45
CA THR A 64 -7.54 -0.36 -15.20
C THR A 64 -6.72 -1.33 -14.36
N GLN A 65 -5.47 -0.99 -14.07
CA GLN A 65 -4.54 -1.84 -13.33
C GLN A 65 -3.55 -1.00 -12.52
N GLY A 66 -3.05 -1.58 -11.44
CA GLY A 66 -2.00 -1.02 -10.60
C GLY A 66 -0.60 -1.35 -11.11
N GLU A 67 0.37 -0.69 -10.50
CA GLU A 67 1.80 -0.86 -10.72
C GLU A 67 2.45 -1.29 -9.40
N ILE A 68 3.33 -2.29 -9.43
CA ILE A 68 4.02 -2.75 -8.22
C ILE A 68 5.14 -1.75 -7.88
N LEU A 69 5.04 -1.09 -6.73
CA LEU A 69 6.11 -0.25 -6.20
C LEU A 69 7.12 -1.08 -5.40
N ILE A 70 6.62 -1.94 -4.52
CA ILE A 70 7.43 -2.74 -3.59
C ILE A 70 6.89 -4.17 -3.61
N GLY A 71 7.78 -5.15 -3.79
CA GLY A 71 7.45 -6.57 -3.77
C GLY A 71 8.05 -7.28 -2.56
N ASN A 72 7.56 -8.50 -2.29
CA ASN A 72 8.04 -9.36 -1.21
C ASN A 72 7.97 -8.71 0.18
N ILE A 73 6.86 -7.99 0.43
CA ILE A 73 6.57 -7.33 1.69
C ILE A 73 5.16 -7.71 2.14
N LYS A 74 5.01 -8.19 3.38
CA LYS A 74 3.69 -8.40 4.00
C LYS A 74 3.21 -7.08 4.59
N CYS A 75 2.98 -6.09 3.72
CA CYS A 75 2.61 -4.75 4.15
C CYS A 75 1.32 -4.78 4.95
N TYR A 76 1.35 -4.24 6.17
CA TYR A 76 0.13 -4.01 6.95
C TYR A 76 -0.31 -2.54 6.90
N GLY A 77 0.62 -1.60 7.09
CA GLY A 77 0.38 -0.16 7.05
C GLY A 77 1.40 0.58 6.17
N VAL A 78 0.97 1.69 5.59
CA VAL A 78 1.80 2.57 4.76
C VAL A 78 1.58 4.04 5.10
N ALA A 79 2.67 4.79 5.21
CA ALA A 79 2.66 6.25 5.34
C ALA A 79 3.64 6.87 4.35
N MET A 80 3.46 8.16 4.05
CA MET A 80 4.37 8.93 3.20
C MET A 80 4.70 10.26 3.88
N ASP A 81 5.98 10.62 3.91
CA ASP A 81 6.43 11.92 4.45
C ASP A 81 6.41 13.04 3.40
N GLU A 82 6.76 14.25 3.81
CA GLU A 82 6.84 15.43 2.94
C GLU A 82 7.95 15.34 1.89
N GLN A 83 8.99 14.55 2.15
CA GLN A 83 10.07 14.26 1.18
C GLN A 83 9.72 13.11 0.23
N ARG A 84 8.51 12.55 0.34
CA ARG A 84 7.96 11.45 -0.44
C ARG A 84 8.66 10.11 -0.24
N TYR A 85 9.21 9.88 0.94
CA TYR A 85 9.58 8.54 1.37
C TYR A 85 8.34 7.78 1.85
N LEU A 86 8.22 6.53 1.42
CA LEU A 86 7.22 5.59 1.91
C LEU A 86 7.75 4.84 3.13
N TYR A 87 6.96 4.77 4.18
CA TYR A 87 7.22 3.98 5.37
C TYR A 87 6.23 2.83 5.39
N VAL A 88 6.74 1.60 5.30
CA VAL A 88 5.92 0.39 5.13
C VAL A 88 6.24 -0.58 6.24
N SER A 89 5.23 -1.01 7.00
CA SER A 89 5.39 -2.05 8.01
C SER A 89 5.26 -3.44 7.40
N ASP A 90 6.27 -4.29 7.57
CA ASP A 90 6.22 -5.70 7.19
C ASP A 90 5.79 -6.52 8.41
N TYR A 91 4.54 -6.98 8.39
CA TYR A 91 3.93 -7.73 9.49
C TYR A 91 4.72 -8.99 9.85
N VAL A 92 5.29 -9.70 8.87
CA VAL A 92 5.97 -10.97 9.12
C VAL A 92 7.39 -10.76 9.63
N LYS A 93 8.04 -9.67 9.22
CA LYS A 93 9.43 -9.40 9.57
C LYS A 93 9.57 -8.51 10.82
N HIS A 94 8.46 -8.07 11.42
CA HIS A 94 8.48 -7.18 12.58
C HIS A 94 9.35 -5.94 12.34
N GLU A 95 9.23 -5.33 11.15
CA GLU A 95 10.06 -4.20 10.75
C GLU A 95 9.24 -3.11 10.05
N VAL A 96 9.74 -1.88 10.11
CA VAL A 96 9.31 -0.77 9.25
C VAL A 96 10.48 -0.39 8.36
N ARG A 97 10.22 -0.32 7.06
CA ARG A 97 11.21 0.13 6.08
C ARG A 97 10.78 1.43 5.42
N ARG A 98 11.77 2.29 5.18
CA ARG A 98 11.64 3.52 4.41
C ARG A 98 12.11 3.28 2.97
N TYR A 99 11.30 3.66 1.99
CA TYR A 99 11.59 3.52 0.56
C TYR A 99 11.50 4.88 -0.12
N GLN A 100 12.47 5.21 -0.96
CA GLN A 100 12.24 6.21 -1.99
C GLN A 100 11.31 5.64 -3.06
N LEU A 101 10.44 6.44 -3.67
CA LEU A 101 9.58 5.97 -4.76
C LEU A 101 10.41 5.36 -5.89
N GLY A 102 10.15 4.09 -6.22
CA GLY A 102 10.90 3.30 -7.21
C GLY A 102 12.08 2.48 -6.63
N GLU A 103 12.44 2.68 -5.36
CA GLU A 103 13.40 1.85 -4.65
C GLU A 103 12.81 0.48 -4.30
N LYS A 104 13.60 -0.59 -4.47
CA LYS A 104 13.12 -1.97 -4.27
C LYS A 104 13.37 -2.54 -2.87
N ASN A 105 14.45 -2.14 -2.21
CA ASN A 105 14.93 -2.82 -1.01
C ASN A 105 14.60 -2.08 0.29
N GLY A 106 14.57 -0.75 0.26
CA GLY A 106 14.24 0.09 1.41
C GLY A 106 15.30 0.03 2.50
N THR A 107 15.33 1.07 3.32
CA THR A 107 16.17 1.17 4.52
C THR A 107 15.36 0.74 5.74
N LEU A 108 15.88 -0.16 6.58
CA LEU A 108 15.28 -0.47 7.88
C LEU A 108 15.31 0.78 8.78
N VAL A 109 14.16 1.18 9.33
CA VAL A 109 14.05 2.37 10.20
C VAL A 109 13.45 2.10 11.58
N ALA A 110 12.76 0.98 11.76
CA ALA A 110 12.32 0.51 13.08
C ALA A 110 12.14 -1.01 13.09
N GLY A 111 12.31 -1.65 14.26
CA GLY A 111 12.14 -3.09 14.43
C GLY A 111 13.28 -3.93 13.86
N GLY A 112 12.93 -5.10 13.31
CA GLY A 112 13.86 -6.09 12.73
C GLY A 112 14.36 -7.13 13.71
N ASN A 113 13.92 -7.09 14.98
CA ASN A 113 14.35 -8.02 16.04
C ASN A 113 13.18 -8.85 16.61
N GLY A 114 12.18 -9.12 15.78
CA GLY A 114 10.99 -9.89 16.14
C GLY A 114 10.01 -9.11 17.01
N GLN A 115 8.97 -9.82 17.45
CA GLN A 115 7.92 -9.29 18.33
C GLN A 115 8.39 -9.18 19.77
N GLY A 116 8.04 -8.07 20.44
CA GLY A 116 8.24 -7.90 21.88
C GLY A 116 8.29 -6.44 22.31
N ASP A 117 8.50 -6.23 23.60
CA ASP A 117 8.51 -4.90 24.25
C ASP A 117 9.91 -4.25 24.28
N GLY A 118 10.92 -4.90 23.68
CA GLY A 118 12.25 -4.32 23.54
C GLY A 118 12.25 -3.10 22.62
N LEU A 119 13.11 -2.11 22.89
CA LEU A 119 13.18 -0.86 22.11
C LEU A 119 13.48 -1.05 20.60
N ASN A 120 13.99 -2.23 20.21
CA ASN A 120 14.31 -2.61 18.84
C ASN A 120 13.40 -3.73 18.29
N GLN A 121 12.32 -4.07 18.99
CA GLN A 121 11.29 -5.04 18.60
C GLN A 121 9.99 -4.33 18.18
N LEU A 122 9.10 -5.04 17.46
CA LEU A 122 7.79 -4.54 17.02
C LEU A 122 6.68 -5.58 17.22
#